data_AF-A0A973D9R3-F1
#
_entry.id   AF-A0A973D9R3-F1
#
_cell.length_a   1.000
_cell.length_b   1.000
_cell.length_c   1.000
_cell.angle_alpha   90.00
_cell.angle_beta   90.00
_cell.angle_gamma   90.00
#
_symmetry.space_group_name_H-M   'P 1'
#
loop_
_entity.id
_entity.type
_entity.pdbx_description
1 polymer ?
#
loop_
_entity_poly.entity_id
_entity_poly.type
_entity_poly.pdbx_seq_one_letter_code
_entity_poly.pdbx_strand_id
1 'polypeptide(L)'
;MNKLIISSLMLVSMIAFSAPDQIMHWGDLASINSELIEDKARTFLLREKPELKNVAVKFVQIDAQIHKNEGPTLNVVFIHANSFKPIEQSELYGELKNSSEIRYCMEFILIFFSKNGEPEKLVVKDVLLSKDIDYSKKFFLDTYNSF
;
A
#
# COMPACT_ATOMS: atom_id res chain seq x y z
N MET A 1 11.48 54.18 -54.48
CA MET A 1 12.00 53.65 -53.20
C MET A 1 10.84 53.51 -52.25
N ASN A 2 10.42 52.29 -51.92
CA ASN A 2 9.62 51.94 -50.75
C ASN A 2 9.72 50.42 -50.60
N LYS A 3 10.63 49.96 -49.73
CA LYS A 3 10.78 48.55 -49.39
C LYS A 3 9.88 48.27 -48.20
N LEU A 4 8.77 47.59 -48.45
CA LEU A 4 7.92 46.98 -47.43
C LEU A 4 8.74 45.92 -46.69
N ILE A 5 8.98 46.14 -45.41
CA ILE A 5 9.62 45.17 -44.51
C ILE A 5 8.56 44.10 -44.23
N ILE A 6 8.73 42.94 -44.85
CA ILE A 6 7.94 41.74 -44.59
C ILE A 6 8.40 41.19 -43.25
N SER A 7 7.54 41.32 -42.24
CA SER A 7 7.72 40.71 -40.92
C SER A 7 7.72 39.19 -41.05
N SER A 8 8.86 38.57 -40.73
CA SER A 8 9.01 37.13 -40.63
C SER A 8 8.44 36.66 -39.29
N LEU A 9 7.17 36.23 -39.30
CA LEU A 9 6.53 35.59 -38.16
C LEU A 9 6.98 34.12 -38.14
N MET A 10 8.08 33.83 -37.43
CA MET A 10 8.50 32.47 -37.12
C MET A 10 7.47 31.82 -36.19
N LEU A 11 6.53 31.07 -36.78
CA LEU A 11 5.58 30.23 -36.05
C LEU A 11 6.34 28.99 -35.56
N VAL A 12 6.90 29.05 -34.34
CA VAL A 12 7.41 27.86 -33.66
C VAL A 12 6.22 27.00 -33.29
N SER A 13 5.93 25.98 -34.09
CA SER A 13 4.96 24.96 -33.76
C SER A 13 5.51 24.13 -32.60
N MET A 14 4.98 24.35 -31.40
CA MET A 14 5.15 23.42 -30.29
C MET A 14 4.40 22.14 -30.64
N ILE A 15 5.12 21.14 -31.15
CA ILE A 15 4.63 19.77 -31.16
C ILE A 15 4.66 19.32 -29.70
N ALA A 16 3.54 19.45 -29.01
CA ALA A 16 3.33 18.76 -27.75
C ALA A 16 3.34 17.25 -28.06
N PHE A 17 4.44 16.57 -27.72
CA PHE A 17 4.42 15.12 -27.57
C PHE A 17 3.51 14.80 -26.39
N SER A 18 2.21 14.62 -26.64
CA SER A 18 1.38 13.85 -25.72
C SER A 18 1.90 12.42 -25.80
N ALA A 19 2.54 11.96 -24.72
CA ALA A 19 2.75 10.54 -24.52
C ALA A 19 1.38 9.86 -24.70
N PRO A 20 1.26 8.83 -25.55
CA PRO A 20 -0.03 8.19 -25.76
C PRO A 20 -0.54 7.70 -24.42
N ASP A 21 -1.82 7.98 -24.12
CA ASP A 21 -2.50 7.45 -22.94
C ASP A 21 -2.29 5.93 -22.92
N GLN A 22 -1.37 5.45 -22.07
CA GLN A 22 -1.20 4.02 -21.85
C GLN A 22 -2.40 3.55 -21.04
N ILE A 23 -3.45 3.14 -21.74
CA ILE A 23 -4.55 2.37 -21.17
C ILE A 23 -3.93 1.06 -20.69
N MET A 24 -3.71 0.94 -19.38
CA MET A 24 -3.08 -0.25 -18.80
C MET A 24 -4.15 -1.17 -18.24
N HIS A 25 -4.28 -2.34 -18.88
CA HIS A 25 -5.24 -3.35 -18.48
C HIS A 25 -4.64 -4.24 -17.39
N TRP A 26 -5.19 -4.16 -16.18
CA TRP A 26 -5.12 -5.28 -15.25
C TRP A 26 -5.92 -6.42 -15.90
N GLY A 27 -5.41 -7.65 -15.83
CA GLY A 27 -6.22 -8.81 -16.25
C GLY A 27 -7.59 -8.69 -15.57
N ASP A 28 -8.65 -8.61 -16.37
CA ASP A 28 -10.04 -8.38 -15.94
C ASP A 28 -10.34 -7.03 -15.26
N LEU A 29 -9.95 -5.90 -15.88
CA LEU A 29 -10.37 -4.53 -15.51
C LEU A 29 -11.89 -4.34 -15.25
N ALA A 30 -12.74 -5.25 -15.74
CA ALA A 30 -14.19 -5.22 -15.55
C ALA A 30 -14.68 -5.86 -14.25
N SER A 31 -13.85 -6.61 -13.52
CA SER A 31 -14.26 -7.25 -12.26
C SER A 31 -13.07 -7.53 -11.33
N ILE A 32 -12.93 -6.72 -10.29
CA ILE A 32 -12.13 -7.08 -9.10
C ILE A 32 -12.91 -8.18 -8.36
N ASN A 33 -12.50 -9.43 -8.50
CA ASN A 33 -13.04 -10.52 -7.68
C ASN A 33 -12.37 -10.47 -6.30
N SER A 34 -13.03 -9.81 -5.35
CA SER A 34 -12.49 -9.58 -4.00
C SER A 34 -12.19 -10.87 -3.25
N GLU A 35 -13.05 -11.89 -3.38
CA GLU A 35 -12.86 -13.20 -2.72
C GLU A 35 -11.62 -13.90 -3.27
N LEU A 36 -11.47 -13.96 -4.60
CA LEU A 36 -10.30 -14.58 -5.23
C LEU A 36 -9.00 -13.83 -4.86
N ILE A 37 -9.05 -12.50 -4.81
CA ILE A 37 -7.90 -11.67 -4.43
C ILE A 37 -7.53 -11.90 -2.97
N GLU A 38 -8.51 -11.94 -2.07
CA GLU A 38 -8.28 -12.25 -0.66
C GLU A 38 -7.67 -13.66 -0.50
N ASP A 39 -8.23 -14.67 -1.16
CA ASP A 39 -7.74 -16.07 -1.09
C ASP A 39 -6.30 -16.21 -1.58
N LYS A 40 -5.97 -15.57 -2.72
CA LYS A 40 -4.60 -15.52 -3.24
C LYS A 40 -3.67 -14.84 -2.25
N ALA A 41 -4.07 -13.69 -1.70
CA ALA A 41 -3.27 -12.94 -0.74
C ALA A 41 -3.06 -13.75 0.55
N ARG A 42 -4.10 -14.39 1.09
CA ARG A 42 -4.03 -15.22 2.29
C ARG A 42 -3.12 -16.44 2.08
N THR A 43 -3.20 -17.08 0.92
CA THR A 43 -2.31 -18.19 0.56
C THR A 43 -0.85 -17.73 0.51
N PHE A 44 -0.58 -16.59 -0.14
CA PHE A 44 0.74 -15.99 -0.19
C PHE A 44 1.24 -15.61 1.21
N LEU A 45 0.39 -14.99 2.04
CA LEU A 45 0.70 -14.61 3.42
C LEU A 45 1.24 -15.79 4.22
N LEU A 46 0.50 -16.90 4.23
CA LEU A 46 0.86 -18.08 5.02
C LEU A 46 2.09 -18.81 4.50
N ARG A 47 2.45 -18.59 3.22
CA ARG A 47 3.70 -19.08 2.65
C ARG A 47 4.89 -18.25 3.11
N GLU A 48 4.76 -16.93 3.09
CA GLU A 48 5.85 -16.00 3.48
C GLU A 48 6.00 -15.85 5.00
N LYS A 49 4.90 -15.95 5.76
CA LYS A 49 4.84 -15.88 7.22
C LYS A 49 4.16 -17.13 7.82
N PRO A 50 4.83 -18.30 7.78
CA PRO A 50 4.27 -19.57 8.26
C PRO A 50 3.91 -19.56 9.75
N GLU A 51 4.53 -18.68 10.55
CA GLU A 51 4.22 -18.47 11.95
C GLU A 51 2.77 -17.99 12.18
N LEU A 52 2.10 -17.45 11.15
CA LEU A 52 0.71 -17.01 11.22
C LEU A 52 -0.31 -18.12 10.93
N LYS A 53 0.12 -19.35 10.60
CA LYS A 53 -0.78 -20.45 10.21
C LYS A 53 -1.88 -20.78 11.23
N ASN A 54 -1.60 -20.59 12.52
CA ASN A 54 -2.55 -20.82 13.62
C ASN A 54 -2.94 -19.52 14.35
N VAL A 55 -2.66 -18.36 13.74
CA VAL A 55 -3.02 -17.04 14.28
C VAL A 55 -4.23 -16.53 13.52
N ALA A 56 -5.20 -15.97 14.24
CA ALA A 56 -6.36 -15.36 13.58
C ALA A 56 -5.93 -14.11 12.80
N VAL A 57 -6.09 -14.16 11.47
CA VAL A 57 -5.79 -13.05 10.54
C VAL A 57 -7.08 -12.54 9.93
N LYS A 58 -7.38 -11.26 10.14
CA LYS A 58 -8.56 -10.57 9.63
C LYS A 58 -8.20 -9.77 8.38
N PHE A 59 -9.08 -9.86 7.39
CA PHE A 59 -9.06 -9.01 6.22
C PHE A 59 -9.48 -7.59 6.61
N VAL A 60 -8.73 -6.59 6.15
CA VAL A 60 -9.02 -5.17 6.44
C VAL A 60 -9.64 -4.52 5.20
N GLN A 61 -8.92 -4.53 4.08
CA GLN A 61 -9.37 -3.92 2.82
C GLN A 61 -8.57 -4.38 1.60
N ILE A 62 -9.13 -4.13 0.42
CA ILE A 62 -8.43 -4.16 -0.87
C ILE A 62 -8.24 -2.71 -1.32
N ASP A 63 -7.00 -2.31 -1.57
CA ASP A 63 -6.63 -0.99 -2.04
C ASP A 63 -6.18 -1.04 -3.50
N ALA A 64 -6.98 -0.46 -4.39
CA ALA A 64 -6.63 -0.22 -5.80
C ALA A 64 -6.40 1.28 -6.01
N GLN A 65 -5.17 1.68 -6.34
CA GLN A 65 -4.77 3.10 -6.42
C GLN A 65 -4.01 3.38 -7.72
N ILE A 66 -4.15 4.57 -8.28
CA ILE A 66 -3.39 5.01 -9.47
C ILE A 66 -2.45 6.15 -9.08
N HIS A 67 -1.15 5.90 -9.15
CA HIS A 67 -0.11 6.89 -8.86
C HIS A 67 0.40 7.52 -10.16
N LYS A 68 0.50 8.86 -10.20
CA LYS A 68 0.85 9.64 -11.40
C LYS A 68 2.16 9.19 -12.08
N ASN A 69 3.14 8.72 -11.31
CA ASN A 69 4.48 8.37 -11.80
C ASN A 69 4.84 6.88 -11.64
N GLU A 70 4.06 6.10 -10.90
CA GLU A 70 4.35 4.69 -10.59
C GLU A 70 3.33 3.73 -11.23
N GLY A 71 2.21 4.29 -11.72
CA GLY A 71 1.11 3.53 -12.30
C GLY A 71 0.15 3.00 -11.24
N PRO A 72 -0.80 2.14 -11.67
CA PRO A 72 -1.74 1.50 -10.76
C PRO A 72 -1.07 0.47 -9.87
N THR A 73 -1.58 0.36 -8.65
CA THR A 73 -1.18 -0.58 -7.61
C THR A 73 -2.43 -1.24 -7.04
N LEU A 74 -2.31 -2.52 -6.69
CA LEU A 74 -3.32 -3.28 -5.95
C LEU A 74 -2.64 -3.92 -4.76
N ASN A 75 -3.22 -3.78 -3.58
CA ASN A 75 -2.76 -4.51 -2.42
C ASN A 75 -3.93 -4.93 -1.53
N VAL A 76 -3.72 -6.02 -0.79
CA VAL A 76 -4.61 -6.50 0.26
C VAL A 76 -3.98 -6.21 1.60
N VAL A 77 -4.77 -5.68 2.53
CA VAL A 77 -4.33 -5.36 3.89
C VAL A 77 -4.93 -6.37 4.87
N PHE A 78 -4.08 -6.91 5.75
CA PHE A 78 -4.46 -7.79 6.84
C PHE A 78 -3.99 -7.24 8.20
N ILE A 79 -4.70 -7.62 9.25
CA ILE A 79 -4.28 -7.47 10.65
C ILE A 79 -4.40 -8.84 11.35
N HIS A 80 -3.51 -9.17 12.28
CA HIS A 80 -3.51 -10.45 12.98
C HIS A 80 -3.62 -10.29 14.50
N ALA A 81 -4.08 -11.33 15.19
CA ALA A 81 -4.32 -11.27 16.64
C ALA A 81 -3.05 -10.94 17.46
N ASN A 82 -1.87 -11.26 16.90
CA ASN A 82 -0.56 -10.95 17.51
C ASN A 82 0.05 -9.62 17.02
N SER A 83 -0.71 -8.77 16.33
CA SER A 83 -0.18 -7.53 15.73
C SER A 83 0.29 -6.52 16.78
N PHE A 84 -0.32 -6.50 17.96
CA PHE A 84 0.10 -5.62 19.05
C PHE A 84 1.41 -6.09 19.69
N LYS A 85 2.45 -5.28 19.62
CA LYS A 85 3.78 -5.59 20.14
C LYS A 85 4.51 -4.35 20.67
N PRO A 86 5.47 -4.51 21.58
CA PRO A 86 6.40 -3.44 21.93
C PRO A 86 7.18 -2.95 20.70
N ILE A 87 7.47 -1.65 20.62
CA ILE A 87 8.18 -1.06 19.47
C ILE A 87 9.60 -1.59 19.30
N GLU A 88 10.21 -2.12 20.37
CA GLU A 88 11.52 -2.75 20.34
C GLU A 88 11.54 -4.01 19.47
N GLN A 89 10.37 -4.65 19.32
CA GLN A 89 10.12 -5.80 18.46
C GLN A 89 9.74 -5.39 17.02
N SER A 90 9.66 -4.09 16.72
CA SER A 90 9.53 -3.59 15.35
C SER A 90 10.87 -3.65 14.62
N GLU A 91 10.82 -4.09 13.37
CA GLU A 91 11.97 -4.06 12.44
C GLU A 91 12.13 -2.69 11.76
N LEU A 92 11.12 -1.83 11.83
CA LEU A 92 11.05 -0.58 11.05
C LEU A 92 11.55 0.65 11.82
N TYR A 93 11.47 0.64 13.15
CA TYR A 93 11.62 1.85 13.97
C TYR A 93 12.76 1.76 15.00
N GLY A 94 13.97 1.45 14.53
CA GLY A 94 15.17 1.35 15.37
C GLY A 94 15.46 2.60 16.22
N GLU A 95 15.22 3.79 15.68
CA GLU A 95 15.49 5.07 16.35
C GLU A 95 14.45 5.43 17.43
N LEU A 96 13.22 4.93 17.28
CA LEU A 96 12.14 5.18 18.23
C LEU A 96 12.13 4.20 19.40
N LYS A 97 13.05 3.21 19.43
CA LYS A 97 13.20 2.26 20.54
C LYS A 97 13.49 2.94 21.89
N ASN A 98 14.02 4.17 21.85
CA ASN A 98 14.30 4.97 23.04
C ASN A 98 13.25 6.08 23.28
N SER A 99 12.14 6.07 22.55
CA SER A 99 11.10 7.09 22.71
C SER A 99 10.43 6.98 24.09
N SER A 100 10.27 8.13 24.76
CA SER A 100 9.52 8.22 26.01
C SER A 100 8.00 8.29 25.79
N GLU A 101 7.55 8.52 24.56
CA GLU A 101 6.15 8.78 24.22
C GLU A 101 5.49 7.62 23.44
N ILE A 102 6.27 6.85 22.69
CA ILE A 102 5.82 5.73 21.86
C ILE A 102 6.53 4.46 22.34
N ARG A 103 5.77 3.45 22.78
CA ARG A 103 6.33 2.17 23.24
C ARG A 103 5.72 0.93 22.64
N TYR A 104 4.60 1.08 21.94
CA TYR A 104 3.91 -0.03 21.32
C TYR A 104 3.64 0.28 19.85
N CYS A 105 3.40 -0.75 19.06
CA CYS A 105 2.86 -0.64 17.71
C CYS A 105 1.83 -1.74 17.47
N MET A 106 1.04 -1.56 16.42
CA MET A 106 0.28 -2.64 15.82
C MET A 106 0.69 -2.86 14.37
N GLU A 107 0.93 -4.13 14.03
CA GLU A 107 1.38 -4.57 12.71
C GLU A 107 0.19 -4.76 11.74
N PHE A 108 0.27 -4.12 10.57
CA PHE A 108 -0.51 -4.46 9.39
C PHE A 108 0.39 -5.11 8.35
N ILE A 109 -0.18 -6.09 7.63
CA ILE A 109 0.52 -6.79 6.56
C ILE A 109 -0.15 -6.45 5.24
N LEU A 110 0.64 -5.91 4.32
CA LEU A 110 0.20 -5.51 2.99
C LEU A 110 0.79 -6.49 1.97
N ILE A 111 -0.07 -7.06 1.13
CA ILE A 111 0.33 -7.94 0.04
C ILE A 111 0.03 -7.25 -1.27
N PHE A 112 1.09 -6.86 -1.97
CA PHE A 112 1.01 -6.20 -3.27
C PHE A 112 0.90 -7.24 -4.39
N PHE A 113 0.10 -6.87 -5.39
CA PHE A 113 -0.15 -7.69 -6.57
C PHE A 113 0.55 -7.08 -7.79
N SER A 114 1.12 -7.96 -8.59
CA SER A 114 1.58 -7.64 -9.93
C SER A 114 0.39 -7.27 -10.82
N LYS A 115 0.70 -6.63 -11.97
CA LYS A 115 -0.31 -6.28 -12.99
C LYS A 115 -1.04 -7.48 -13.59
N ASN A 116 -0.49 -8.69 -13.42
CA ASN A 116 -1.08 -9.95 -13.88
C ASN A 116 -2.05 -10.55 -12.84
N GLY A 117 -2.28 -9.88 -11.70
CA GLY A 117 -3.20 -10.36 -10.67
C GLY A 117 -2.61 -11.46 -9.77
N GLU A 118 -1.28 -11.54 -9.68
CA GLU A 118 -0.57 -12.46 -8.78
C GLU A 118 0.12 -11.70 -7.64
N PRO A 119 0.04 -12.18 -6.38
CA PRO A 119 0.79 -11.63 -5.26
C PRO A 119 2.30 -11.68 -5.50
N GLU A 120 3.00 -10.56 -5.30
CA GLU A 120 4.45 -10.46 -5.59
C GLU A 120 5.29 -10.01 -4.38
N LYS A 121 4.71 -9.24 -3.45
CA LYS A 121 5.47 -8.61 -2.38
C LYS A 121 4.66 -8.48 -1.11
N LEU A 122 5.26 -8.91 0.01
CA LEU A 122 4.76 -8.65 1.36
C LEU A 122 5.49 -7.43 1.95
N VAL A 123 4.73 -6.51 2.54
CA VAL A 123 5.24 -5.36 3.27
C VAL A 123 4.57 -5.32 4.64
N VAL A 124 5.39 -5.19 5.68
CA VAL A 124 4.91 -4.93 7.03
C VAL A 124 4.83 -3.40 7.23
N LYS A 125 3.73 -2.93 7.80
CA LYS A 125 3.57 -1.55 8.27
C LYS A 125 3.17 -1.54 9.73
N ASP A 126 3.85 -0.73 10.51
CA ASP A 126 3.55 -0.57 11.93
C ASP A 126 2.84 0.77 12.16
N VAL A 127 1.69 0.73 12.84
CA VAL A 127 1.04 1.93 13.37
C VAL A 127 1.56 2.16 14.79
N LEU A 128 2.17 3.32 15.01
CA LEU A 128 2.75 3.70 16.30
C LEU A 128 1.66 3.96 17.34
N LEU A 129 1.83 3.40 18.53
CA LEU A 129 0.92 3.53 19.66
C LEU A 129 1.65 4.18 20.85
N SER A 130 0.86 4.74 21.78
CA SER A 130 1.41 5.53 22.89
C SER A 130 2.22 4.69 23.88
N LYS A 131 2.82 5.34 24.88
CA LYS A 131 3.52 4.67 25.98
C LYS A 131 2.60 3.94 26.96
N ASP A 132 1.31 4.26 26.97
CA ASP A 132 0.32 3.69 27.88
C ASP A 132 -0.15 2.34 27.30
N ILE A 133 0.12 1.26 28.03
CA ILE A 133 -0.19 -0.11 27.59
C ILE A 133 -1.69 -0.37 27.55
N ASP A 134 -2.46 0.14 28.51
CA ASP A 134 -3.89 -0.14 28.61
C ASP A 134 -4.65 0.59 27.52
N TYR A 135 -4.30 1.87 27.31
CA TYR A 135 -4.83 2.65 26.20
C TYR A 135 -4.46 2.02 24.85
N SER A 136 -3.18 1.68 24.64
CA SER A 136 -2.70 1.16 23.36
C SER A 136 -3.28 -0.22 23.05
N LYS A 137 -3.38 -1.09 24.05
CA LYS A 137 -3.99 -2.41 23.90
C LYS A 137 -5.49 -2.29 23.63
N LYS A 138 -6.19 -1.38 24.31
CA LYS A 138 -7.60 -1.10 24.01
C LYS A 138 -7.77 -0.61 22.57
N PHE A 139 -6.95 0.35 22.14
CA PHE A 139 -6.99 0.88 20.77
C PHE A 139 -6.73 -0.21 19.72
N PHE A 140 -5.77 -1.10 19.97
CA PHE A 140 -5.55 -2.27 19.14
C PHE A 140 -6.78 -3.18 19.10
N LEU A 141 -7.36 -3.54 20.25
CA LEU A 141 -8.52 -4.42 20.33
C LEU A 141 -9.73 -3.82 19.62
N ASP A 142 -9.99 -2.52 19.81
CA ASP A 142 -11.08 -1.81 19.14
C ASP A 142 -10.88 -1.85 17.61
N THR A 143 -9.64 -1.62 17.15
CA THR A 143 -9.28 -1.69 15.72
C THR A 143 -9.37 -3.10 15.17
N TYR A 144 -8.84 -4.10 15.89
CA TYR A 144 -8.86 -5.50 15.46
C TYR A 144 -10.29 -6.04 15.41
N ASN A 145 -11.17 -5.60 16.32
CA ASN A 145 -12.56 -6.05 16.39
C ASN A 145 -13.50 -5.30 15.45
N SER A 146 -13.07 -4.21 14.80
CA SER A 146 -13.88 -3.53 13.79
C SER A 146 -13.88 -4.23 12.42
N PHE A 147 -13.02 -5.24 12.25
CA PHE A 147 -12.95 -6.13 11.09
C PHE A 147 -13.36 -7.55 11.51
#